data_AF-A0A378PQE8-F1
#
_entry.id   AF-A0A378PQE8-F1
#
_cell.length_a   1.000
_cell.length_b   1.000
_cell.length_c   1.000
_cell.angle_alpha   90.00
_cell.angle_beta   90.00
_cell.angle_gamma   90.00
#
_symmetry.space_group_name_H-M   'P 1'
#
loop_
_entity.id
_entity.type
_entity.pdbx_description
1 polymer ?
#
loop_
_entity_poly.entity_id
_entity_poly.type
_entity_poly.pdbx_seq_one_letter_code
_entity_poly.pdbx_strand_id
1 'polypeptide(L)'
;MYSHPHEPSLVIKPRYKVPAWKLATAEPALILALDPVKSISEQQRVSPLYDNVWLTSTSRLDNVYRKQSARIKEAPIQSDELLTDQIATIAKGVQILSESGTHMDMTVTTRWADKYGLPLAVVGDVWQINDDGGYKAVVVSVEVQVKVENGVPTIWQVVGLDRYMGY
;
A
#
# COMPACT_ATOMS: atom_id res chain seq x y z
N MET A 1 15.97 25.56 -3.55
CA MET A 1 16.92 24.88 -2.64
C MET A 1 17.22 23.53 -3.25
N TYR A 2 18.34 23.40 -3.97
CA TYR A 2 18.74 22.13 -4.55
C TYR A 2 19.57 21.40 -3.49
N SER A 3 19.06 20.28 -2.97
CA SER A 3 19.81 19.40 -2.08
C SER A 3 20.97 18.76 -2.86
N HIS A 4 22.15 18.67 -2.24
CA HIS A 4 23.35 18.14 -2.89
C HIS A 4 23.24 16.60 -2.95
N PRO A 5 23.56 15.92 -4.08
CA PRO A 5 23.37 14.46 -4.25
C PRO A 5 24.08 13.55 -3.24
N HIS A 6 24.95 14.10 -2.39
CA HIS A 6 25.77 13.37 -1.43
C HIS A 6 25.42 13.69 0.04
N GLU A 7 24.40 14.51 0.30
CA GLU A 7 23.89 14.67 1.66
C GLU A 7 23.08 13.43 2.07
N PRO A 8 23.32 12.88 3.28
CA PRO A 8 22.50 11.79 3.78
C PRO A 8 21.07 12.28 3.98
N SER A 9 20.17 11.80 3.12
CA SER A 9 18.74 12.10 3.18
C SER A 9 17.94 10.87 3.61
N LEU A 10 16.98 11.05 4.52
CA LEU A 10 15.98 10.06 4.85
C LEU A 10 14.64 10.47 4.22
N VAL A 11 14.12 9.63 3.33
CA VAL A 11 12.79 9.82 2.73
C VAL A 11 11.84 8.79 3.31
N ILE A 12 10.88 9.24 4.10
CA ILE A 12 9.83 8.39 4.67
C ILE A 12 8.58 8.53 3.80
N LYS A 13 8.13 7.42 3.21
CA LYS A 13 6.87 7.38 2.45
C LYS A 13 5.78 6.73 3.30
N PRO A 14 4.56 7.28 3.34
CA PRO A 14 3.45 6.58 3.97
C PRO A 14 3.13 5.31 3.16
N ARG A 15 2.90 4.19 3.86
CA ARG A 15 2.43 2.95 3.22
C ARG A 15 1.12 3.19 2.46
N TYR A 16 0.20 3.93 3.08
CA TYR A 16 -1.10 4.29 2.50
C TYR A 16 -1.10 5.76 2.07
N LYS A 17 -0.88 6.04 0.79
CA LYS A 17 -1.09 7.40 0.21
C LYS A 17 -2.56 7.82 0.26
N VAL A 18 -3.44 6.84 0.19
CA VAL A 18 -4.89 6.95 0.36
C VAL A 18 -5.33 5.88 1.35
N PRO A 19 -6.37 6.12 2.18
CA PRO A 19 -6.91 5.08 3.04
C PRO A 19 -7.33 3.85 2.24
N ALA A 20 -7.11 2.64 2.78
CA ALA A 20 -7.33 1.39 2.05
C ALA A 20 -8.77 1.26 1.50
N TRP A 21 -9.78 1.72 2.26
CA TRP A 21 -11.19 1.72 1.83
C TRP A 21 -11.53 2.73 0.72
N LYS A 22 -10.58 3.55 0.28
CA LYS A 22 -10.71 4.45 -0.88
C LYS A 22 -9.87 4.00 -2.09
N LEU A 23 -9.16 2.88 -1.97
CA LEU A 23 -8.21 2.42 -2.99
C LEU A 23 -8.88 2.17 -4.34
N ALA A 24 -10.12 1.66 -4.36
CA ALA A 24 -10.88 1.43 -5.58
C ALA A 24 -11.04 2.70 -6.46
N THR A 25 -11.12 3.88 -5.83
CA THR A 25 -11.26 5.17 -6.51
C THR A 25 -9.95 5.93 -6.68
N ALA A 26 -8.83 5.39 -6.21
CA ALA A 26 -7.53 6.05 -6.32
C ALA A 26 -7.00 6.00 -7.75
N GLU A 27 -6.26 7.03 -8.17
CA GLU A 27 -5.61 7.04 -9.47
C GLU A 27 -4.46 6.02 -9.49
N PRO A 28 -4.45 5.05 -10.42
CA PRO A 28 -3.36 4.09 -10.52
C PRO A 28 -2.12 4.75 -11.15
N ALA A 29 -0.95 4.46 -10.59
CA ALA A 29 0.34 4.82 -11.20
C ALA A 29 0.68 3.93 -12.41
N LEU A 30 0.13 2.71 -12.44
CA LEU A 30 0.26 1.76 -13.54
C LEU A 30 -1.03 0.97 -13.71
N ILE A 31 -1.46 0.79 -14.95
CA ILE A 31 -2.49 -0.16 -15.34
C ILE A 31 -1.80 -1.35 -16.01
N LEU A 32 -1.78 -2.49 -15.32
CA LEU A 32 -1.11 -3.72 -15.73
C LEU A 32 -2.11 -4.66 -16.40
N ALA A 33 -1.89 -4.93 -17.69
CA ALA A 33 -2.55 -6.03 -18.39
C ALA A 33 -1.95 -7.38 -17.96
N LEU A 34 -2.66 -8.49 -18.19
CA LEU A 34 -2.19 -9.83 -17.82
C LEU A 34 -1.11 -10.39 -18.77
N ASP A 35 -1.10 -9.97 -20.04
CA ASP A 35 -0.13 -10.45 -21.05
C ASP A 35 1.36 -10.39 -20.59
N PRO A 36 1.86 -9.30 -19.98
CA PRO A 36 3.25 -9.23 -19.49
C PRO A 36 3.51 -9.96 -18.17
N VAL A 37 2.47 -10.51 -17.53
CA VAL A 37 2.57 -11.15 -16.21
C VAL A 37 2.99 -12.61 -16.38
N LYS A 38 4.04 -13.00 -15.66
CA LYS A 38 4.52 -14.39 -15.62
C LYS A 38 3.73 -15.24 -14.62
N SER A 39 3.42 -14.67 -13.47
CA SER A 39 2.67 -15.37 -12.42
C SER A 39 2.06 -14.39 -11.44
N ILE A 40 0.92 -14.80 -10.87
CA ILE A 40 0.24 -14.15 -9.76
C ILE A 40 0.04 -15.19 -8.67
N SER A 41 0.39 -14.84 -7.43
CA SER A 41 0.08 -15.61 -6.22
C SER A 41 -0.77 -14.74 -5.31
N GLU A 42 -1.76 -15.32 -4.66
CA GLU A 42 -2.71 -14.62 -3.80
C GLU A 42 -2.92 -15.38 -2.50
N GLN A 43 -2.90 -14.66 -1.38
CA GLN A 43 -3.18 -15.18 -0.06
C GLN A 43 -4.10 -14.23 0.69
N GLN A 44 -5.26 -14.72 1.11
CA GLN A 44 -6.21 -13.91 1.85
C GLN A 44 -5.80 -13.77 3.31
N ARG A 45 -5.85 -12.54 3.82
CA ARG A 45 -5.60 -12.19 5.23
C ARG A 45 -6.84 -11.52 5.81
N VAL A 46 -7.48 -12.19 6.75
CA VAL A 46 -8.72 -11.71 7.40
C VAL A 46 -8.38 -11.11 8.76
N SER A 47 -8.92 -9.94 9.05
CA SER A 47 -8.80 -9.28 10.36
C SER A 47 -10.12 -8.58 10.69
N PRO A 48 -10.43 -8.33 11.97
CA PRO A 48 -11.62 -7.57 12.34
C PRO A 48 -11.65 -6.22 11.62
N LEU A 49 -12.80 -5.89 11.04
CA LEU A 49 -13.03 -4.59 10.43
C LEU A 49 -13.39 -3.56 11.49
N TYR A 50 -12.63 -2.48 11.57
CA TYR A 50 -12.87 -1.40 12.53
C TYR A 50 -13.38 -0.12 11.85
N ASP A 51 -14.21 0.58 12.60
CA ASP A 51 -14.87 1.83 12.23
C ASP A 51 -14.11 3.06 12.73
N ASN A 52 -13.53 2.94 13.92
CA ASN A 52 -12.82 3.99 14.62
C ASN A 52 -11.72 3.44 15.53
N VAL A 53 -10.83 4.33 15.94
CA VAL A 53 -9.76 4.05 16.90
C VAL A 53 -9.54 5.27 17.79
N TRP A 54 -9.38 5.01 19.09
CA TRP A 54 -8.96 6.01 20.06
C TRP A 54 -7.44 6.03 20.15
N LEU A 55 -6.88 7.23 20.06
CA LEU A 55 -5.45 7.48 20.09
C LEU A 55 -5.16 8.45 21.24
N THR A 56 -4.25 8.06 22.12
CA THR A 56 -3.94 8.81 23.34
C THR A 56 -2.45 9.07 23.50
N SER A 57 -2.13 10.19 24.12
CA SER A 57 -0.79 10.56 24.58
C SER A 57 -0.90 11.32 25.90
N THR A 58 0.21 11.78 26.45
CA THR A 58 0.22 12.62 27.66
C THR A 58 -0.52 13.95 27.51
N SER A 59 -0.71 14.42 26.27
CA SER A 59 -1.28 15.74 25.98
C SER A 59 -2.55 15.68 25.12
N ARG A 60 -2.93 14.49 24.61
CA ARG A 60 -4.02 14.35 23.63
C ARG A 60 -4.85 13.10 23.84
N LEU A 61 -6.12 13.22 23.46
CA LEU A 61 -7.04 12.11 23.25
C LEU A 61 -7.87 12.42 22.00
N ASP A 62 -7.67 11.65 20.94
CA ASP A 62 -8.36 11.83 19.66
C ASP A 62 -9.08 10.54 19.26
N ASN A 63 -10.25 10.69 18.64
CA ASN A 63 -10.99 9.58 18.03
C ASN A 63 -10.94 9.74 16.50
N VAL A 64 -10.25 8.84 15.82
CA VAL A 64 -10.18 8.81 14.35
C VAL A 64 -11.16 7.78 13.82
N TYR A 65 -12.01 8.17 12.88
CA TYR A 65 -13.11 7.34 12.39
C TYR A 65 -13.37 7.52 10.89
N ARG A 66 -14.00 6.52 10.27
CA ARG A 66 -14.46 6.60 8.88
C ARG A 66 -15.68 7.54 8.79
N LYS A 67 -15.65 8.54 7.90
CA LYS A 67 -16.65 9.63 7.82
C LYS A 67 -18.13 9.19 7.75
N GLN A 68 -18.41 7.99 7.25
CA GLN A 68 -19.77 7.43 7.10
C GLN A 68 -20.05 6.23 8.01
N SER A 69 -19.23 6.03 9.05
CA SER A 69 -19.40 4.94 9.99
C SER A 69 -20.26 5.32 11.19
N ALA A 70 -21.00 4.35 11.71
CA ALA A 70 -21.71 4.44 12.97
C ALA A 70 -20.78 4.35 14.21
N ARG A 71 -19.48 4.10 14.01
CA ARG A 71 -18.45 3.97 15.07
C ARG A 71 -18.78 2.88 16.10
N ILE A 72 -19.26 1.74 15.60
CA ILE A 72 -19.68 0.63 16.47
C ILE A 72 -18.51 -0.32 16.70
N LYS A 73 -17.72 -0.59 15.66
CA LYS A 73 -16.57 -1.51 15.74
C LYS A 73 -15.30 -0.75 16.09
N GLU A 74 -15.03 -0.59 17.38
CA GLU A 74 -13.83 0.13 17.83
C GLU A 74 -12.58 -0.76 17.80
N ALA A 75 -11.48 -0.23 17.25
CA ALA A 75 -10.17 -0.85 17.35
C ALA A 75 -9.59 -0.68 18.77
N PRO A 76 -8.64 -1.53 19.20
CA PRO A 76 -7.93 -1.36 20.45
C PRO A 76 -7.30 0.04 20.57
N ILE A 77 -7.48 0.68 21.72
CA ILE A 77 -6.88 1.99 22.02
C ILE A 77 -5.37 1.91 21.82
N GLN A 78 -4.77 2.89 21.12
CA GLN A 78 -3.32 3.00 21.02
C GLN A 78 -2.83 4.19 21.81
N SER A 79 -1.79 3.97 22.61
CA SER A 79 -1.12 4.99 23.40
C SER A 79 0.31 5.15 22.92
N ASP A 80 0.69 6.35 22.52
CA ASP A 80 2.06 6.67 22.11
C ASP A 80 2.35 8.14 22.41
N GLU A 81 3.46 8.40 23.11
CA GLU A 81 3.88 9.76 23.50
C GLU A 81 4.25 10.64 22.30
N LEU A 82 4.59 10.03 21.14
CA LEU A 82 4.90 10.77 19.91
C LEU A 82 3.66 11.32 19.20
N LEU A 83 2.45 10.96 19.63
CA LEU A 83 1.19 11.53 19.14
C LEU A 83 0.93 12.90 19.76
N THR A 84 1.75 13.87 19.37
CA THR A 84 1.73 15.25 19.87
C THR A 84 0.98 16.21 18.94
N ASP A 85 0.76 15.83 17.68
CA ASP A 85 0.10 16.65 16.65
C ASP A 85 -1.12 15.95 16.03
N GLN A 86 -2.15 16.71 15.69
CA GLN A 86 -3.38 16.18 15.10
C GLN A 86 -3.14 15.45 13.78
N ILE A 87 -2.25 15.96 12.91
CA ILE A 87 -1.94 15.35 11.62
C ILE A 87 -1.28 13.98 11.84
N ALA A 88 -0.39 13.85 12.83
CA ALA A 88 0.22 12.59 13.20
C ALA A 88 -0.83 11.59 13.71
N THR A 89 -1.74 12.03 14.57
CA THR A 89 -2.83 11.21 15.08
C THR A 89 -3.79 10.75 13.97
N ILE A 90 -4.14 11.63 13.03
CA ILE A 90 -4.95 11.28 11.86
C ILE A 90 -4.23 10.23 11.00
N ALA A 91 -2.94 10.43 10.70
CA ALA A 91 -2.16 9.49 9.89
C ALA A 91 -2.08 8.11 10.56
N LYS A 92 -1.85 8.06 11.88
CA LYS A 92 -1.83 6.82 12.66
C LYS A 92 -3.20 6.13 12.68
N GLY A 93 -4.27 6.88 12.86
CA GLY A 93 -5.63 6.33 12.84
C GLY A 93 -6.00 5.78 11.46
N VAL A 94 -5.63 6.49 10.38
CA VAL A 94 -5.81 6.01 9.00
C VAL A 94 -5.01 4.73 8.77
N GLN A 95 -3.78 4.63 9.27
CA GLN A 95 -2.98 3.40 9.18
C GLN A 95 -3.72 2.22 9.83
N ILE A 96 -4.11 2.34 11.10
CA ILE A 96 -4.76 1.26 11.87
C ILE A 96 -6.07 0.82 11.19
N LEU A 97 -6.89 1.78 10.79
CA LEU A 97 -8.15 1.48 10.13
C LEU A 97 -7.96 0.89 8.73
N SER A 98 -6.85 1.21 8.05
CA SER A 98 -6.51 0.69 6.73
C SER A 98 -5.95 -0.73 6.79
N GLU A 99 -5.33 -1.13 7.90
CA GLU A 99 -4.84 -2.49 8.14
C GLU A 99 -5.94 -3.45 8.63
N SER A 100 -7.10 -2.91 9.02
CA SER A 100 -8.27 -3.64 9.51
C SER A 100 -9.18 -4.12 8.38
N GLY A 101 -9.91 -5.22 8.61
CA GLY A 101 -10.74 -5.89 7.61
C GLY A 101 -9.95 -6.89 6.78
N THR A 102 -10.56 -7.36 5.69
CA THR A 102 -9.91 -8.35 4.82
C THR A 102 -9.03 -7.73 3.75
N HIS A 103 -7.84 -8.32 3.58
CA HIS A 103 -6.85 -8.02 2.57
C HIS A 103 -6.52 -9.26 1.75
N MET A 104 -6.02 -9.05 0.53
CA MET A 104 -5.34 -10.07 -0.26
C MET A 104 -3.88 -9.67 -0.39
N ASP A 105 -2.99 -10.47 0.20
CA ASP A 105 -1.56 -10.35 0.02
C ASP A 105 -1.20 -11.04 -1.30
N MET A 106 -0.63 -10.28 -2.23
CA MET A 106 -0.43 -10.70 -3.60
C MET A 106 1.02 -10.59 -4.01
N THR A 107 1.48 -11.50 -4.88
CA THR A 107 2.81 -11.43 -5.50
C THR A 107 2.66 -11.55 -7.00
N VAL A 108 3.06 -10.50 -7.72
CA VAL A 108 3.03 -10.45 -9.18
C VAL A 108 4.44 -10.45 -9.73
N THR A 109 4.76 -11.42 -10.58
CA THR A 109 6.02 -11.42 -11.33
C THR A 109 5.77 -10.89 -12.74
N THR A 110 6.37 -9.76 -13.09
CA THR A 110 6.20 -9.12 -14.40
C THR A 110 7.54 -8.61 -14.93
N ARG A 111 7.60 -8.31 -16.24
CA ARG A 111 8.81 -7.73 -16.84
C ARG A 111 9.08 -6.34 -16.26
N TRP A 112 10.36 -6.01 -16.13
CA TRP A 112 10.78 -4.61 -16.05
C TRP A 112 11.24 -4.18 -17.44
N ALA A 113 10.46 -3.32 -18.08
CA ALA A 113 10.74 -2.81 -19.41
C ALA A 113 10.03 -1.47 -19.64
N ASP A 114 10.68 -0.37 -19.23
CA ASP A 114 10.15 0.99 -19.34
C ASP A 114 9.64 1.33 -20.75
N LYS A 115 10.36 0.87 -21.79
CA LYS A 115 10.00 1.07 -23.22
C LYS A 115 8.61 0.52 -23.57
N TYR A 116 8.13 -0.48 -22.85
CA TYR A 116 6.82 -1.12 -23.07
C TYR A 116 5.78 -0.71 -22.02
N GLY A 117 6.01 0.39 -21.30
CA GLY A 117 5.09 0.88 -20.27
C GLY A 117 5.09 0.03 -18.99
N LEU A 118 6.15 -0.73 -18.74
CA LEU A 118 6.33 -1.55 -17.53
C LEU A 118 7.50 -1.00 -16.71
N PRO A 119 7.35 0.17 -16.08
CA PRO A 119 8.40 0.76 -15.26
C PRO A 119 8.71 -0.10 -14.05
N LEU A 120 9.86 0.15 -13.42
CA LEU A 120 10.15 -0.41 -12.10
C LEU A 120 9.08 0.03 -11.09
N ALA A 121 8.50 -0.92 -10.38
CA ALA A 121 7.52 -0.65 -9.32
C ALA A 121 8.11 0.23 -8.21
N VAL A 122 7.27 1.07 -7.62
CA VAL A 122 7.66 1.94 -6.51
C VAL A 122 6.76 1.68 -5.31
N VAL A 123 7.36 1.41 -4.15
CA VAL A 123 6.62 1.17 -2.90
C VAL A 123 5.71 2.36 -2.59
N GLY A 124 4.46 2.05 -2.25
CA GLY A 124 3.37 2.97 -1.98
C GLY A 124 2.60 3.43 -3.23
N ASP A 125 3.01 3.04 -4.44
CA ASP A 125 2.20 3.28 -5.63
C ASP A 125 0.96 2.37 -5.67
N VAL A 126 -0.08 2.86 -6.31
CA VAL A 126 -1.30 2.09 -6.58
C VAL A 126 -1.19 1.51 -7.97
N TRP A 127 -1.29 0.20 -8.09
CA TRP A 127 -1.38 -0.51 -9.37
C TRP A 127 -2.81 -0.95 -9.59
N GLN A 128 -3.29 -0.80 -10.83
CA GLN A 128 -4.51 -1.47 -11.29
C GLN A 128 -4.10 -2.71 -12.08
N ILE A 129 -4.65 -3.87 -11.71
CA ILE A 129 -4.48 -5.11 -12.46
C ILE A 129 -5.78 -5.35 -13.22
N ASN A 130 -5.70 -5.41 -14.55
CA ASN A 130 -6.82 -5.68 -15.45
C ASN A 130 -7.02 -7.19 -15.60
N ASP A 131 -7.41 -7.83 -14.51
CA ASP A 131 -7.98 -9.19 -14.50
C ASP A 131 -9.51 -9.13 -14.55
N ASP A 132 -10.22 -10.25 -14.41
CA ASP A 132 -11.69 -10.32 -14.40
C ASP A 132 -12.30 -9.32 -13.39
N GLY A 133 -12.91 -8.26 -13.92
CA GLY A 133 -13.49 -7.15 -13.15
C GLY A 133 -12.53 -6.03 -12.73
N GLY A 134 -11.22 -6.22 -12.85
CA GLY A 134 -10.18 -5.24 -12.53
C GLY A 134 -10.11 -4.87 -11.03
N TYR A 135 -8.90 -4.73 -10.48
CA TYR A 135 -8.75 -4.31 -9.10
C TYR A 135 -7.52 -3.45 -8.88
N LYS A 136 -7.53 -2.69 -7.78
CA LYS A 136 -6.42 -1.83 -7.37
C LYS A 136 -5.78 -2.37 -6.10
N ALA A 137 -4.45 -2.33 -6.08
CA ALA A 137 -3.62 -2.79 -4.98
C ALA A 137 -2.46 -1.82 -4.73
N VAL A 138 -1.97 -1.76 -3.50
CA VAL A 138 -0.80 -0.93 -3.14
C VAL A 138 0.47 -1.76 -3.26
N VAL A 139 1.51 -1.22 -3.89
CA VAL A 139 2.85 -1.82 -3.92
C VAL A 139 3.47 -1.74 -2.52
N VAL A 140 3.74 -2.90 -1.92
CA VAL A 140 4.34 -3.01 -0.57
C VAL A 140 5.78 -3.51 -0.60
N SER A 141 6.20 -4.19 -1.67
CA SER A 141 7.58 -4.62 -1.88
C SER A 141 7.92 -4.72 -3.36
N VAL A 142 9.21 -4.59 -3.66
CA VAL A 142 9.74 -4.70 -5.03
C VAL A 142 11.08 -5.42 -4.95
N GLU A 143 11.22 -6.51 -5.70
CA GLU A 143 12.47 -7.23 -5.91
C GLU A 143 12.77 -7.25 -7.41
N VAL A 144 14.03 -6.99 -7.78
CA VAL A 144 14.49 -7.09 -9.17
C VAL A 144 15.31 -8.36 -9.33
N GLN A 145 14.91 -9.20 -10.28
CA GLN A 145 15.61 -10.43 -10.64
C GLN A 145 16.25 -10.26 -12.02
N VAL A 146 17.58 -10.35 -12.06
CA VAL A 146 18.36 -10.33 -13.30
C VAL A 146 18.93 -11.72 -13.53
N LYS A 147 18.65 -12.30 -14.68
CA LYS A 147 19.21 -13.59 -15.11
C LYS A 147 19.76 -13.47 -16.53
N VAL A 148 20.68 -14.36 -16.89
CA VAL A 148 21.13 -14.50 -18.28
C VAL A 148 20.64 -15.85 -18.76
N GLU A 149 19.77 -15.84 -19.77
CA GLU A 149 19.18 -17.04 -20.37
C GLU A 149 19.62 -17.09 -21.84
N ASN A 150 20.34 -18.15 -22.23
CA ASN A 150 20.88 -18.32 -23.58
C ASN A 150 21.73 -17.12 -24.08
N GLY A 151 22.50 -16.51 -23.18
CA GLY A 151 23.34 -15.34 -23.50
C GLY A 151 22.58 -14.00 -23.58
N VAL A 152 21.28 -13.99 -23.30
CA VAL A 152 20.45 -12.77 -23.29
C VAL A 152 20.06 -12.42 -21.85
N PRO A 153 20.28 -11.17 -21.38
CA PRO A 153 19.82 -10.75 -20.07
C PRO A 153 18.29 -10.66 -20.03
N THR A 154 17.68 -11.32 -19.06
CA THR A 154 16.26 -11.23 -18.74
C THR A 154 16.10 -10.54 -17.40
N ILE A 155 15.27 -9.50 -17.39
CA ILE A 155 14.99 -8.70 -16.19
C ILE A 155 13.51 -8.87 -15.85
N TRP A 156 13.27 -9.28 -14.61
CA TRP A 156 11.96 -9.44 -14.00
C TRP A 156 11.89 -8.60 -12.74
N GLN A 157 10.68 -8.19 -12.39
CA GLN A 157 10.38 -7.64 -11.08
C GLN A 157 9.32 -8.50 -10.41
N VAL A 158 9.55 -8.80 -9.13
CA VAL A 158 8.59 -9.46 -8.25
C VAL A 158 8.02 -8.38 -7.35
N VAL A 159 6.73 -8.13 -7.50
CA VAL A 159 6.04 -7.01 -6.86
C VAL A 159 5.06 -7.56 -5.84
N GLY A 160 5.29 -7.23 -4.57
CA GLY A 160 4.33 -7.49 -3.50
C GLY A 160 3.24 -6.42 -3.53
N LEU A 161 1.99 -6.87 -3.54
CA LEU A 161 0.81 -6.03 -3.63
C LEU A 161 -0.14 -6.34 -2.46
N ASP A 162 -0.76 -5.29 -1.93
CA ASP A 162 -1.76 -5.37 -0.88
C ASP A 162 -3.10 -4.85 -1.42
N ARG A 163 -4.05 -5.75 -1.62
CA ARG A 163 -5.39 -5.43 -2.12
C ARG A 163 -6.37 -5.40 -0.95
N TYR A 164 -7.03 -4.26 -0.77
CA TYR A 164 -8.09 -4.12 0.22
C TYR A 164 -9.42 -4.68 -0.27
N MET A 165 -10.06 -5.53 0.54
CA MET A 165 -11.33 -6.18 0.20
C MET A 165 -12.51 -5.72 1.06
N GLY A 166 -12.25 -5.22 2.28
CA GLY A 166 -13.20 -4.42 3.06
C GLY A 166 -14.31 -5.14 3.83
N TYR A 167 -14.37 -6.47 3.78
CA TYR A 167 -15.29 -7.28 4.60
C TYR A 167 -14.67 -7.75 5.90
#